data_AF-A0A1Q2Z0F3-F1
#
_entry.id   AF-A0A1Q2Z0F3-F1
#
_cell.length_a   1.000
_cell.length_b   1.000
_cell.length_c   1.000
_cell.angle_alpha   90.00
_cell.angle_beta   90.00
_cell.angle_gamma   90.00
#
_symmetry.space_group_name_H-M   'P 1'
#
loop_
_entity.id
_entity.type
_entity.pdbx_description
1 polymer ?
#
loop_
_entity_poly.entity_id
_entity_poly.type
_entity_poly.pdbx_seq_one_letter_code
_entity_poly.pdbx_strand_id
1 'polypeptide(L)'
;MAALQARLEKLEQSRNEREEAGWRGLVKTYETMRPRDAAAVFDELDMPVLVRIVDRMREAKAAPVLGAMRPDRARLLTAELARHRSRANDPDGPDNSQDARR
;
A
#
# COMPACT_ATOMS: atom_id res chain seq x y z
N MET A 1 -19.19 25.83 16.46
CA MET A 1 -17.87 25.14 16.41
C MET A 1 -17.97 23.70 15.93
N ALA A 2 -18.91 22.88 16.40
CA ALA A 2 -19.07 21.47 15.97
C ALA A 2 -19.36 21.27 14.46
N ALA A 3 -20.12 22.16 13.82
CA ALA A 3 -20.45 22.03 12.39
C ALA A 3 -19.25 22.20 11.44
N LEU A 4 -18.22 22.93 11.86
CA LEU A 4 -16.98 23.10 11.08
C LEU A 4 -16.09 21.85 11.20
N GLN A 5 -15.97 21.29 12.41
CA GLN A 5 -15.24 20.04 12.66
C GLN A 5 -15.85 18.88 11.86
N ALA A 6 -17.16 18.69 11.92
CA ALA A 6 -17.86 17.64 11.15
C ALA A 6 -17.68 17.79 9.63
N ARG A 7 -17.54 19.03 9.12
CA ARG A 7 -17.30 19.27 7.69
C ARG A 7 -15.86 18.95 7.28
N LEU A 8 -14.89 19.20 8.16
CA LEU A 8 -13.48 18.82 7.96
C LEU A 8 -13.31 17.31 7.97
N GLU A 9 -13.86 16.63 8.97
CA GLU A 9 -13.85 15.16 9.07
C GLU A 9 -14.45 14.52 7.80
N LYS A 10 -15.59 15.04 7.32
CA LYS A 10 -16.22 14.57 6.09
C LYS A 10 -15.36 14.78 4.85
N LEU A 11 -14.62 15.90 4.78
CA LEU A 11 -13.72 16.19 3.66
C LEU A 11 -12.50 15.27 3.68
N GLU A 12 -11.93 15.03 4.85
CA GLU A 12 -10.80 14.12 5.05
C GLU A 12 -11.20 12.68 4.70
N GLN A 13 -12.35 12.22 5.18
CA GLN A 13 -12.88 10.91 4.85
C GLN A 13 -13.09 10.74 3.34
N SER A 14 -13.71 11.73 2.68
CA SER A 14 -13.90 11.72 1.22
C SER A 14 -12.59 11.72 0.43
N ARG A 15 -11.53 12.35 0.96
CA ARG A 15 -10.20 12.31 0.35
C ARG A 15 -9.60 10.91 0.49
N ASN A 16 -9.62 10.35 1.69
CA ASN A 16 -9.07 9.03 1.98
C ASN A 16 -9.76 7.95 1.13
N GLU A 17 -11.09 7.99 1.01
CA GLU A 17 -11.87 7.06 0.18
C GLU A 17 -11.46 7.10 -1.31
N ARG A 18 -11.20 8.30 -1.84
CA ARG A 18 -10.75 8.49 -3.23
C ARG A 18 -9.34 7.95 -3.45
N GLU A 19 -8.44 8.23 -2.51
CA GLU A 19 -7.08 7.69 -2.55
C GLU A 19 -7.09 6.16 -2.49
N GLU A 20 -7.84 5.58 -1.56
CA GLU A 20 -8.00 4.13 -1.47
C GLU A 20 -8.63 3.53 -2.73
N ALA A 21 -9.61 4.20 -3.35
CA ALA A 21 -10.20 3.75 -4.59
C ALA A 21 -9.17 3.71 -5.73
N GLY A 22 -8.30 4.71 -5.80
CA GLY A 22 -7.17 4.72 -6.73
C GLY A 22 -6.23 3.53 -6.53
N TRP A 23 -5.84 3.26 -5.28
CA TRP A 23 -5.00 2.11 -4.93
C TRP A 23 -5.66 0.77 -5.26
N ARG A 24 -6.96 0.61 -4.96
CA ARG A 24 -7.73 -0.59 -5.29
C ARG A 24 -7.74 -0.85 -6.80
N GLY A 25 -7.82 0.20 -7.61
CA GLY A 25 -7.71 0.10 -9.07
C GLY A 25 -6.38 -0.48 -9.52
N LEU A 26 -5.27 0.06 -9.00
CA LEU A 26 -3.91 -0.43 -9.31
C LEU A 26 -3.73 -1.90 -8.89
N VAL A 27 -4.13 -2.24 -7.67
CA VAL A 27 -4.08 -3.62 -7.15
C VAL A 27 -4.84 -4.56 -8.08
N LYS A 28 -6.08 -4.20 -8.45
CA LYS A 28 -6.91 -5.02 -9.35
C LYS A 28 -6.23 -5.24 -10.70
N THR A 29 -5.62 -4.21 -11.29
CA THR A 29 -4.88 -4.36 -12.55
C THR A 29 -3.82 -5.46 -12.44
N TYR A 30 -2.98 -5.42 -11.40
CA TYR A 30 -1.92 -6.41 -11.23
C TYR A 30 -2.44 -7.80 -10.81
N GLU A 31 -3.51 -7.91 -10.03
CA GLU A 31 -4.12 -9.20 -9.65
C GLU A 31 -4.77 -9.95 -10.83
N THR A 32 -5.16 -9.21 -11.87
CA THR A 32 -5.74 -9.78 -13.10
C THR A 32 -4.69 -10.11 -14.16
N MET A 33 -3.46 -9.63 -13.97
CA MET A 33 -2.33 -9.87 -14.86
C MET A 33 -1.75 -11.27 -14.66
N ARG A 34 -1.07 -11.80 -15.69
CA ARG A 34 -0.32 -13.06 -15.54
C ARG A 34 0.81 -12.85 -14.52
N PRO A 35 1.08 -13.82 -13.63
CA PRO A 35 2.08 -13.62 -12.57
C PRO A 35 3.46 -13.20 -13.05
N ARG A 36 3.94 -13.75 -14.17
CA ARG A 36 5.23 -13.39 -14.77
C ARG A 36 5.28 -11.96 -15.31
N ASP A 37 4.18 -11.49 -15.91
CA ASP A 37 4.12 -10.12 -16.43
C ASP A 37 4.09 -9.11 -15.29
N ALA A 38 3.31 -9.40 -14.23
CA ALA A 38 3.28 -8.56 -13.03
C ALA A 38 4.63 -8.52 -12.32
N ALA A 39 5.31 -9.66 -12.23
CA ALA A 39 6.64 -9.77 -11.65
C ALA A 39 7.68 -8.92 -12.39
N ALA A 40 7.67 -8.93 -13.73
CA ALA A 40 8.56 -8.09 -14.54
C ALA A 40 8.38 -6.60 -14.23
N VAL A 41 7.14 -6.13 -14.11
CA VAL A 41 6.84 -4.74 -13.72
C VAL A 41 7.28 -4.47 -12.27
N PHE A 42 7.02 -5.39 -11.35
CA PHE A 42 7.38 -5.24 -9.93
C PHE A 42 8.90 -5.23 -9.71
N ASP A 43 9.66 -5.95 -10.54
CA ASP A 43 11.12 -5.96 -10.52
C ASP A 43 11.76 -4.64 -10.97
N GLU A 44 10.99 -3.76 -11.60
CA GLU A 44 11.41 -2.42 -12.02
C GLU A 44 10.84 -1.32 -11.13
N LEU A 45 9.71 -1.57 -10.46
CA LEU A 45 9.01 -0.58 -9.64
C LEU A 45 9.79 -0.16 -8.39
N ASP A 46 9.57 1.09 -7.97
CA ASP A 46 10.10 1.62 -6.72
C ASP A 46 9.54 0.91 -5.50
N MET A 47 10.43 0.52 -4.58
CA MET A 47 10.08 -0.30 -3.42
C MET A 47 8.94 0.27 -2.56
N PRO A 48 8.87 1.60 -2.24
CA PRO A 48 7.77 2.13 -1.45
C PRO A 48 6.39 1.99 -2.11
N VAL A 49 6.33 2.11 -3.43
CA VAL A 49 5.08 1.94 -4.21
C VAL A 49 4.71 0.46 -4.25
N LEU A 50 5.70 -0.40 -4.52
CA LEU A 50 5.51 -1.84 -4.57
C LEU A 50 4.97 -2.41 -3.25
N VAL A 51 5.53 -1.99 -2.12
CA VAL A 51 5.05 -2.36 -0.78
C VAL A 51 3.58 -1.96 -0.61
N ARG A 52 3.20 -0.74 -0.98
CA ARG A 52 1.81 -0.27 -0.86
C ARG A 52 0.83 -1.08 -1.71
N ILE A 53 1.24 -1.49 -2.90
CA ILE A 53 0.41 -2.31 -3.79
C ILE A 53 0.28 -3.72 -3.20
N VAL A 54 1.40 -4.37 -2.89
CA VAL A 54 1.41 -5.78 -2.46
C VAL A 54 0.77 -5.97 -1.09
N ASP A 55 0.90 -5.00 -0.18
CA ASP A 55 0.22 -5.03 1.13
C ASP A 55 -1.32 -4.99 1.01
N ARG A 56 -1.83 -4.47 -0.11
CA ARG A 56 -3.28 -4.43 -0.43
C ARG A 56 -3.73 -5.60 -1.31
N MET A 57 -2.81 -6.39 -1.85
CA MET A 57 -3.14 -7.55 -2.68
C MET A 57 -3.63 -8.71 -1.81
N ARG A 58 -4.51 -9.53 -2.37
CA ARG A 58 -4.85 -10.83 -1.79
C ARG A 58 -3.62 -11.73 -1.80
N GLU A 59 -3.33 -12.38 -0.68
CA GLU A 59 -2.16 -13.26 -0.53
C GLU A 59 -2.08 -14.32 -1.64
N ALA A 60 -3.21 -14.96 -1.96
CA ALA A 60 -3.32 -15.96 -3.03
C ALA A 60 -2.96 -15.41 -4.43
N LYS A 61 -3.06 -14.10 -4.65
CA LYS A 61 -2.66 -13.43 -5.90
C LYS A 61 -1.23 -12.94 -5.85
N ALA A 62 -0.77 -12.45 -4.69
CA ALA A 62 0.59 -11.97 -4.50
C ALA A 62 1.63 -13.11 -4.54
N ALA A 63 1.33 -14.26 -3.95
CA ALA A 63 2.25 -15.40 -3.86
C ALA A 63 2.85 -15.85 -5.22
N PRO A 64 2.05 -16.12 -6.28
CA PRO A 64 2.62 -16.50 -7.57
C PRO A 64 3.38 -15.36 -8.27
N VAL A 65 3.05 -14.10 -7.99
CA VAL A 65 3.80 -12.94 -8.51
C VAL A 65 5.17 -12.86 -7.84
N LEU A 66 5.21 -12.95 -6.50
CA LEU A 66 6.47 -13.00 -5.73
C LEU A 66 7.36 -14.16 -6.18
N GLY A 67 6.80 -15.33 -6.44
CA GLY A 67 7.54 -16.49 -6.94
C GLY A 67 8.07 -16.33 -8.38
N ALA A 68 7.54 -15.38 -9.15
CA ALA A 68 7.99 -15.08 -10.50
C ALA A 68 8.95 -13.89 -10.59
N MET A 69 9.15 -13.14 -9.49
CA MET A 69 10.09 -12.02 -9.41
C MET A 69 11.54 -12.50 -9.34
N ARG A 70 12.48 -11.58 -9.58
CA ARG A 70 13.89 -11.81 -9.29
C ARG A 70 14.09 -12.14 -7.81
N PRO A 71 14.86 -13.19 -7.45
CA PRO A 71 15.02 -13.64 -6.07
C PRO A 71 15.44 -12.53 -5.09
N ASP A 72 16.40 -11.69 -5.48
CA ASP A 72 16.86 -10.57 -4.64
C ASP A 72 15.76 -9.52 -4.41
N ARG A 73 14.98 -9.21 -5.44
CA ARG A 73 13.86 -8.27 -5.36
C ARG A 73 12.76 -8.80 -4.47
N ALA A 74 12.38 -10.08 -4.64
CA ALA A 74 11.38 -10.73 -3.79
C ALA A 74 11.80 -10.73 -2.31
N ARG A 75 13.07 -11.07 -2.02
CA ARG A 75 13.62 -11.04 -0.66
C ARG A 75 13.52 -9.65 -0.03
N LEU A 76 13.92 -8.62 -0.78
CA LEU A 76 13.84 -7.22 -0.32
C LEU A 76 12.39 -6.81 -0.06
N LEU A 77 11.48 -7.10 -0.98
CA LEU A 77 10.05 -6.81 -0.81
C LEU A 77 9.47 -7.51 0.43
N THR A 78 9.79 -8.78 0.67
CA THR A 78 9.33 -9.49 1.88
C THR A 78 9.85 -8.83 3.17
N ALA A 79 11.11 -8.41 3.20
CA ALA A 79 11.68 -7.70 4.35
C ALA A 79 10.97 -6.35 4.59
N GLU A 80 10.70 -5.60 3.53
CA GLU A 80 9.99 -4.32 3.63
C GLU A 80 8.53 -4.49 4.04
N LEU A 81 7.82 -5.53 3.55
CA LEU A 81 6.46 -5.84 3.99
C LEU A 81 6.40 -6.19 5.48
N ALA A 82 7.38 -6.94 6.00
CA ALA A 82 7.48 -7.25 7.42
C ALA A 82 7.73 -5.97 8.26
N ARG A 83 8.62 -5.09 7.80
CA ARG A 83 8.85 -3.77 8.44
C ARG A 83 7.61 -2.87 8.38
N HIS A 84 6.90 -2.87 7.26
CA HIS A 84 5.69 -2.06 7.08
C HIS A 84 4.58 -2.51 8.04
N ARG A 85 4.33 -3.83 8.13
CA ARG A 85 3.30 -4.38 9.02
C ARG A 85 3.65 -4.26 10.50
N SER A 86 4.92 -4.37 10.87
CA SER A 86 5.33 -4.13 12.27
C SER A 86 5.10 -2.67 12.68
N ARG A 87 5.37 -1.70 11.81
CA ARG A 87 5.04 -0.28 12.07
C ARG A 87 3.54 -0.01 12.11
N ALA A 88 2.75 -0.68 11.26
CA ALA A 88 1.30 -0.54 11.25
C ALA A 88 0.63 -1.16 12.49
N ASN A 89 1.26 -2.16 13.10
CA ASN A 89 0.79 -2.82 14.31
C ASN A 89 1.32 -2.19 15.60
N ASP A 90 2.04 -1.06 15.52
CA ASP A 90 2.51 -0.32 16.68
C ASP A 90 1.45 0.72 17.09
N PRO A 91 0.72 0.53 18.22
CA PRO A 91 -0.34 1.44 18.64
C PRO A 91 0.15 2.85 19.00
N ASP A 92 1.46 3.04 19.16
CA ASP A 92 2.12 4.33 19.43
C ASP A 92 2.96 4.86 18.24
N GLY A 93 2.78 4.30 17.03
CA GLY A 93 3.42 4.80 15.80
C GLY A 93 3.05 6.27 15.54
N PRO A 94 3.96 7.10 14.98
CA PRO A 94 3.80 8.55 14.97
C PRO A 94 2.51 8.95 14.25
N ASP A 95 1.58 9.42 15.06
CA ASP A 95 0.37 10.11 14.64
C ASP A 95 0.78 11.33 13.80
N ASN A 96 0.79 11.14 12.49
CA ASN A 96 1.13 12.19 11.52
C ASN A 96 0.01 13.24 11.40
N SER A 97 -0.90 13.34 12.38
CA SER A 97 -1.91 14.39 12.49
C SER A 97 -1.40 15.67 13.17
N GLN A 98 -0.17 15.70 13.68
CA GLN A 98 0.38 16.90 14.35
C GLN A 98 1.35 17.75 13.51
N ASP A 99 1.78 17.31 12.32
CA ASP A 99 2.80 18.03 11.53
C ASP A 99 2.24 19.16 10.64
N ALA A 100 0.96 19.50 10.76
CA ALA A 100 0.34 20.61 10.02
C ALA A 100 0.19 21.90 10.84
N ARG A 101 0.89 22.04 11.98
CA ARG A 101 0.82 23.24 12.86
C ARG A 101 2.18 23.80 13.26
N ARG A 102 3.15 23.86 12.35
CA ARG A 102 4.34 24.71 12.49
C ARG A 102 4.49 25.62 11.29
#